data_AF-A0A367GJS9-F1
#
_entry.id   AF-A0A367GJS9-F1
#
_cell.length_a   1.000
_cell.length_b   1.000
_cell.length_c   1.000
_cell.angle_alpha   90.00
_cell.angle_beta   90.00
_cell.angle_gamma   90.00
#
_symmetry.space_group_name_H-M   'P 1'
#
loop_
_entity.id
_entity.type
_entity.pdbx_description
1 polymer ?
#
loop_
_entity_poly.entity_id
_entity_poly.type
_entity_poly.pdbx_seq_one_letter_code
_entity_poly.pdbx_strand_id
1 'polypeptide(L)'
;SAHDTDPRSFLKYYNRFKQSGNDLDLLPAKRGPRYTTRRPDPADEQKVLDLRQRGCNKFEIADQLKQKSDNFKPSPSGVYNILKRYHKNRLTIADKEVKRTIIKERMGQLGHIDCHHLSKSVIRG
;
A
#
# COMPACT_ATOMS: atom_id res chain seq x y z
N SER A 1 -3.70 43.63 15.01
CA SER A 1 -2.40 43.77 14.32
C SER A 1 -2.67 43.80 12.82
N ALA A 2 -2.24 44.82 12.09
CA ALA A 2 -2.74 45.14 10.74
C ALA A 2 -2.32 44.18 9.60
N HIS A 3 -1.54 43.13 9.88
CA HIS A 3 -0.91 42.30 8.84
C HIS A 3 -0.88 40.79 9.10
N ASP A 4 -1.61 40.24 10.08
CA ASP A 4 -1.64 38.80 10.41
C ASP A 4 -0.26 38.09 10.41
N THR A 5 0.80 38.85 10.69
CA THR A 5 2.19 38.41 10.62
C THR A 5 2.89 38.75 11.93
N ASP A 6 3.61 37.76 12.45
CA ASP A 6 4.40 37.88 13.66
C ASP A 6 5.78 38.51 13.34
N PRO A 7 6.28 39.48 14.13
CA PRO A 7 7.59 40.11 13.89
C PRO A 7 8.75 39.12 13.74
N ARG A 8 8.71 37.97 14.41
CA ARG A 8 9.76 36.93 14.29
C ARG A 8 9.75 36.29 12.90
N SER A 9 8.56 36.12 12.32
CA SER A 9 8.41 35.60 10.96
C SER A 9 8.96 36.59 9.93
N PHE A 10 8.68 37.89 10.11
CA PHE A 10 9.24 38.94 9.26
C PHE A 10 10.77 38.97 9.30
N LEU A 11 11.36 39.03 10.51
CA LEU A 11 12.82 39.04 10.68
C LEU A 11 13.48 37.80 10.07
N LYS A 12 12.85 36.63 10.17
CA LYS A 12 13.34 35.40 9.55
C LYS A 12 13.40 35.51 8.02
N TYR A 13 12.35 35.99 7.37
CA TYR A 13 12.32 36.13 5.91
C TYR A 13 13.27 37.24 5.45
N TYR A 14 13.30 38.37 6.15
CA TYR A 14 14.20 39.47 5.85
C TYR A 14 15.68 39.08 5.98
N ASN A 15 16.06 38.36 7.03
CA ASN A 15 17.44 37.87 7.17
C ASN A 15 17.84 36.90 6.06
N ARG A 16 16.92 36.07 5.58
CA ARG A 16 17.16 35.19 4.43
C ARG A 16 17.38 36.00 3.15
N PHE A 17 16.48 36.94 2.86
CA PHE A 17 16.61 37.87 1.74
C PHE A 17 17.93 38.66 1.79
N LYS A 18 18.32 39.17 2.96
CA LYS A 18 19.58 39.90 3.15
C LYS A 18 20.81 39.06 2.79
N GLN A 19 20.76 37.74 2.99
CA GLN A 19 21.86 36.84 2.69
C GLN A 19 21.89 36.42 1.21
N SER A 20 20.73 36.26 0.57
CA SER A 20 20.62 35.75 -0.80
C SER A 20 20.49 36.82 -1.87
N GLY A 21 19.95 37.99 -1.53
CA GLY A 21 19.57 39.05 -2.48
C GLY A 21 18.37 38.71 -3.37
N ASN A 22 17.65 37.62 -3.12
CA ASN A 22 16.55 37.15 -3.96
C ASN A 22 15.18 37.48 -3.35
N ASP A 23 14.36 38.26 -4.05
CA ASP A 23 13.02 38.68 -3.61
C ASP A 23 12.10 37.52 -3.21
N LEU A 24 12.26 36.34 -3.81
CA LEU A 24 11.48 35.15 -3.46
C LEU A 24 11.69 34.69 -2.01
N ASP A 25 12.80 35.07 -1.37
CA ASP A 25 13.09 34.71 0.02
C ASP A 25 12.32 35.52 1.06
N LEU A 26 11.67 36.61 0.64
CA LEU A 26 10.68 37.32 1.47
C LEU A 26 9.40 36.50 1.65
N LEU A 27 9.19 35.46 0.81
CA LEU A 27 8.03 34.59 0.88
C LEU A 27 8.26 33.38 1.80
N PRO A 28 7.19 32.84 2.44
CA PRO A 28 7.28 31.59 3.16
C PRO A 28 7.72 30.43 2.25
N ALA A 29 8.88 29.85 2.54
CA ALA A 29 9.36 28.67 1.85
C ALA A 29 8.63 27.40 2.31
N LYS A 30 8.62 26.37 1.45
CA LYS A 30 8.17 25.02 1.81
C LYS A 30 8.89 24.57 3.07
N ARG A 31 8.14 24.16 4.09
CA ARG A 31 8.73 23.63 5.33
C ARG A 31 9.62 22.43 4.97
N GLY A 32 10.84 22.42 5.50
CA GLY A 32 11.73 21.28 5.37
C GLY A 32 11.11 20.01 5.97
N PRO A 33 11.68 18.83 5.68
CA PRO A 33 11.26 17.57 6.29
C PRO A 33 11.21 17.72 7.81
N ARG A 34 10.10 17.27 8.43
CA ARG A 34 10.08 17.17 9.90
C ARG A 34 11.13 16.14 10.33
N TYR A 35 11.80 16.40 11.45
CA TYR A 35 12.79 15.47 12.02
C TYR A 35 12.18 14.11 12.42
N THR A 36 10.84 14.03 12.51
CA THR A 36 10.13 12.79 12.84
C THR A 36 9.79 11.99 11.59
N THR A 37 10.09 10.70 11.64
CA THR A 37 9.69 9.75 10.61
C THR A 37 8.31 9.19 10.95
N ARG A 38 7.36 9.28 10.01
CA ARG A 38 6.02 8.65 10.13
C ARG A 38 6.03 7.16 9.78
N ARG A 39 7.20 6.52 9.80
CA ARG A 39 7.36 5.12 9.41
C ARG A 39 6.91 4.25 10.58
N PRO A 40 6.17 3.17 10.32
CA PRO A 40 5.94 2.14 11.32
C PRO A 40 7.24 1.55 11.83
N ASP A 41 7.17 0.93 13.00
CA ASP A 41 8.29 0.17 13.55
C ASP A 41 8.72 -0.95 12.57
N PRO A 42 10.02 -1.26 12.43
CA PRO A 42 10.48 -2.31 11.52
C PRO A 42 9.82 -3.68 11.78
N ALA A 43 9.49 -4.01 13.04
CA ALA A 43 8.80 -5.26 13.35
C ALA A 43 7.38 -5.31 12.77
N ASP A 44 6.69 -4.17 12.73
CA ASP A 44 5.37 -4.04 12.11
C ASP A 44 5.45 -4.10 10.59
N GLU A 45 6.49 -3.51 9.99
CA GLU A 45 6.74 -3.64 8.55
C GLU A 45 7.02 -5.11 8.17
N GLN A 46 7.72 -5.86 9.01
CA GLN A 46 8.00 -7.28 8.77
C GLN A 46 6.70 -8.12 8.72
N LYS A 47 5.75 -7.86 9.63
CA LYS A 47 4.44 -8.53 9.60
C LYS A 47 3.71 -8.33 8.26
N VAL A 48 3.80 -7.13 7.68
CA VAL A 48 3.23 -6.82 6.36
C VAL A 48 3.92 -7.65 5.28
N LEU A 49 5.24 -7.76 5.33
CA LEU A 49 6.03 -8.53 4.36
C LEU A 49 5.74 -10.03 4.44
N ASP A 50 5.60 -10.58 5.65
CA ASP A 50 5.29 -12.00 5.85
C ASP A 50 3.92 -12.35 5.27
N LEU A 51 2.90 -11.50 5.48
CA LEU A 51 1.58 -11.69 4.88
C LEU A 51 1.64 -11.54 3.35
N ARG A 52 2.48 -10.64 2.84
CA ARG A 52 2.68 -10.49 1.39
C ARG A 52 3.33 -11.73 0.77
N GLN A 53 4.29 -12.35 1.44
CA GLN A 53 4.93 -13.59 0.98
C GLN A 53 3.94 -14.76 0.93
N ARG A 54 2.93 -14.77 1.80
CA ARG A 54 1.81 -15.73 1.75
C ARG A 54 0.83 -15.49 0.59
N GLY A 55 1.04 -14.45 -0.21
CA GLY A 55 0.21 -14.11 -1.36
C GLY A 55 -0.92 -13.12 -1.09
N CYS A 56 -1.04 -12.61 0.14
CA CYS A 56 -2.13 -11.69 0.49
C CYS A 56 -2.04 -10.37 -0.30
N ASN A 57 -3.21 -9.83 -0.67
CA ASN A 57 -3.33 -8.52 -1.28
C ASN A 57 -3.32 -7.40 -0.22
N LYS A 58 -3.05 -6.15 -0.63
CA LYS A 58 -2.99 -4.99 0.30
C LYS A 58 -4.23 -4.82 1.19
N PHE A 59 -5.41 -5.16 0.70
CA PHE A 59 -6.68 -5.07 1.43
C PHE A 59 -6.82 -6.20 2.45
N GLU A 60 -6.52 -7.44 2.05
CA GLU A 60 -6.50 -8.60 2.95
C GLU A 60 -5.48 -8.42 4.08
N ILE A 61 -4.29 -7.91 3.76
CA ILE A 61 -3.26 -7.61 4.75
C ILE A 61 -3.77 -6.59 5.77
N ALA A 62 -4.41 -5.51 5.31
CA ALA A 62 -4.95 -4.49 6.21
C ALA A 62 -6.06 -5.05 7.11
N ASP A 63 -6.93 -5.91 6.57
CA ASP A 63 -8.01 -6.53 7.33
C ASP A 63 -7.49 -7.53 8.38
N GLN A 64 -6.54 -8.39 8.00
CA GLN A 64 -5.93 -9.35 8.94
C GLN A 64 -5.16 -8.64 10.07
N LEU A 65 -4.45 -7.57 9.78
CA LEU A 65 -3.71 -6.80 10.81
C LEU A 65 -4.66 -6.03 11.73
N LYS A 66 -5.82 -5.61 11.21
CA LYS A 66 -6.88 -5.00 12.01
C LYS A 66 -7.49 -5.98 13.00
N GLN A 67 -7.64 -7.25 12.62
CA GLN A 67 -8.19 -8.30 13.48
C GLN A 67 -7.19 -8.79 14.54
N LYS A 68 -5.90 -8.84 14.22
CA LYS A 68 -4.87 -9.46 15.07
C LYS A 68 -4.17 -8.54 16.06
N SER A 69 -4.22 -7.22 15.87
CA SER A 69 -3.39 -6.30 16.67
C SER A 69 -4.21 -5.18 17.30
N ASP A 70 -3.82 -4.79 18.50
CA ASP A 70 -4.43 -3.65 19.19
C ASP A 70 -3.86 -2.31 18.68
N ASN A 71 -2.56 -2.26 18.36
CA ASN A 71 -1.83 -1.01 18.09
C ASN A 71 -1.48 -0.75 16.62
N PHE A 72 -1.18 -1.77 15.81
CA PHE A 72 -0.69 -1.59 14.43
C PHE A 72 -1.77 -1.84 13.38
N LYS A 73 -2.51 -0.79 13.02
CA LYS A 73 -3.65 -0.85 12.10
C LYS A 73 -3.38 -0.01 10.84
N PRO A 74 -2.52 -0.48 9.91
CA PRO A 74 -2.24 0.26 8.69
C PRO A 74 -3.47 0.28 7.77
N SER A 75 -3.73 1.44 7.16
CA SER A 75 -4.69 1.51 6.06
C SER A 75 -4.16 0.78 4.81
N PRO A 76 -5.01 0.42 3.83
CA PRO A 76 -4.54 -0.19 2.58
C PRO A 76 -3.48 0.64 1.84
N SER A 77 -3.57 1.98 1.94
CA SER A 77 -2.55 2.90 1.43
C SER A 77 -1.25 2.84 2.23
N GLY A 78 -1.35 2.68 3.55
CA GLY A 78 -0.20 2.42 4.42
C GLY A 78 0.52 1.13 4.06
N VAL A 79 -0.24 0.04 3.87
CA VAL A 79 0.29 -1.26 3.40
C VAL A 79 0.99 -1.10 2.05
N TYR A 80 0.37 -0.41 1.09
CA TYR A 80 0.98 -0.14 -0.21
C TYR A 80 2.32 0.60 -0.08
N ASN A 81 2.39 1.62 0.77
CA ASN A 81 3.62 2.40 0.99
C ASN A 81 4.73 1.55 1.61
N ILE A 82 4.40 0.65 2.54
CA ILE A 82 5.35 -0.32 3.10
C ILE A 82 5.86 -1.23 1.97
N LEU A 83 4.97 -1.88 1.23
CA LEU A 83 5.36 -2.79 0.14
C LEU A 83 6.17 -2.10 -0.96
N LYS A 84 5.87 -0.83 -1.26
CA LYS A 84 6.62 -0.03 -2.24
C LYS A 84 8.06 0.22 -1.78
N ARG A 85 8.30 0.46 -0.48
CA ARG A 85 9.65 0.64 0.07
C ARG A 85 10.53 -0.59 -0.09
N TYR A 86 9.94 -1.78 0.05
CA TYR A 86 10.65 -3.06 -0.09
C TYR A 86 10.60 -3.64 -1.52
N HIS A 87 10.10 -2.89 -2.50
CA HIS A 87 9.92 -3.35 -3.88
C HIS A 87 9.06 -4.63 -4.03
N LYS A 88 8.12 -4.88 -3.11
CA LYS A 88 7.18 -6.03 -3.09
C LYS A 88 5.74 -5.66 -3.46
N ASN A 89 5.52 -4.45 -3.98
CA ASN A 89 4.19 -3.97 -4.37
C ASN A 89 3.67 -4.63 -5.65
N ARG A 90 4.56 -5.06 -6.55
CA ARG A 90 4.23 -5.79 -7.78
C ARG A 90 4.49 -7.28 -7.55
N LEU A 91 3.63 -8.11 -8.13
CA LEU A 91 3.88 -9.56 -8.20
C LEU A 91 5.05 -9.83 -9.14
N THR A 92 5.97 -10.68 -8.70
CA THR A 92 7.07 -11.16 -9.54
C THR A 92 6.53 -12.09 -10.63
N ILE A 93 7.36 -12.40 -11.62
CA ILE A 93 6.99 -13.34 -12.69
C ILE A 93 6.70 -14.72 -12.08
N ALA A 94 7.53 -15.18 -11.14
CA ALA A 94 7.32 -16.42 -10.40
C ALA A 94 5.95 -16.45 -9.67
N ASP A 95 5.57 -15.37 -8.99
CA ASP A 95 4.26 -15.30 -8.31
C ASP A 95 3.08 -15.40 -9.30
N LYS A 96 3.25 -14.80 -10.49
CA LYS A 96 2.24 -14.87 -11.55
C LYS A 96 2.18 -16.26 -12.16
N GLU A 97 3.32 -16.95 -12.28
CA GLU A 97 3.39 -18.33 -12.75
C GLU A 97 2.71 -19.28 -11.78
N VAL A 98 2.97 -19.20 -10.47
CA VAL A 98 2.24 -20.00 -9.47
C VAL A 98 0.72 -19.80 -9.59
N LYS A 99 0.27 -18.55 -9.77
CA LYS A 99 -1.15 -18.25 -10.02
C LYS A 99 -1.65 -18.81 -11.35
N ARG A 100 -0.80 -18.87 -12.38
CA ARG A 100 -1.11 -19.42 -13.72
C ARG A 100 -1.04 -20.94 -13.78
N THR A 101 -0.23 -21.61 -12.97
CA THR A 101 -0.21 -23.08 -12.87
C THR A 101 -1.55 -23.61 -12.33
N ILE A 102 -2.27 -22.78 -11.56
CA ILE A 102 -3.66 -23.05 -11.17
C ILE A 102 -4.62 -22.96 -12.37
N ILE A 103 -4.23 -22.27 -13.46
CA ILE A 103 -4.96 -22.26 -14.74
C ILE A 103 -4.69 -23.61 -15.42
N LYS A 104 -5.77 -24.33 -15.64
CA LYS A 104 -5.80 -25.76 -15.94
C LYS A 104 -5.22 -26.09 -17.31
N GLU A 105 -4.34 -27.08 -17.34
CA GLU A 105 -3.69 -27.56 -18.57
C GLU A 105 -4.55 -28.56 -19.36
N ARG A 106 -5.57 -29.16 -18.73
CA ARG A 106 -6.43 -30.18 -19.35
C ARG A 106 -7.91 -29.85 -19.22
N MET A 107 -8.64 -30.06 -20.32
CA MET A 107 -10.11 -30.00 -20.37
C MET A 107 -10.71 -30.96 -19.33
N GLY A 108 -11.68 -30.49 -18.53
CA GLY A 108 -12.35 -31.30 -17.50
C GLY A 108 -11.76 -31.23 -16.08
N GLN A 109 -10.62 -30.57 -15.87
CA GLN A 109 -10.06 -30.37 -14.51
C GLN A 109 -10.94 -29.47 -13.62
N LEU A 110 -11.76 -28.60 -14.21
CA LEU A 110 -12.84 -27.87 -13.55
C LEU A 110 -14.05 -28.72 -13.85
N GLY A 111 -14.54 -29.50 -12.89
CA GLY A 111 -15.70 -30.34 -13.09
C GLY A 111 -16.86 -29.51 -13.62
N HIS A 112 -17.01 -29.47 -14.94
CA HIS A 112 -18.31 -29.32 -15.57
C HIS A 112 -18.87 -30.73 -15.68
N ILE A 113 -19.11 -31.32 -14.50
CA ILE A 113 -20.02 -32.44 -14.38
C ILE A 113 -21.37 -31.76 -14.28
N ASP A 114 -21.92 -31.38 -15.43
CA ASP A 114 -23.37 -31.39 -15.70
C ASP A 114 -23.67 -30.49 -16.89
N CYS A 115 -24.06 -31.13 -18.01
CA CYS A 115 -25.26 -30.77 -18.78
C CYS A 115 -25.45 -31.73 -19.96
N HIS A 116 -25.33 -33.05 -19.74
CA HIS A 116 -26.16 -33.97 -20.50
C HIS A 116 -27.23 -34.47 -19.54
N HIS A 117 -28.34 -33.74 -19.49
CA HIS A 117 -29.59 -34.30 -18.97
C HIS A 117 -29.89 -35.54 -19.83
N LEU A 118 -29.45 -36.71 -19.38
CA LEU A 118 -29.88 -37.96 -19.97
C LEU A 118 -31.40 -37.97 -19.89
N SER A 119 -32.07 -38.18 -21.02
CA SER A 119 -33.53 -38.25 -21.03
C SER A 119 -33.96 -39.33 -20.05
N LYS A 120 -35.07 -39.11 -19.33
CA LYS A 120 -35.59 -40.07 -18.33
C LYS A 120 -35.79 -41.49 -18.88
N SER A 121 -35.81 -41.65 -20.20
CA SER A 121 -35.86 -42.93 -20.91
C SER A 121 -34.56 -43.76 -20.88
N VAL A 122 -33.41 -43.18 -20.52
CA VAL A 122 -32.10 -43.87 -20.54
C VAL A 122 -31.83 -44.59 -19.22
N ILE A 123 -32.44 -44.17 -18.11
CA ILE A 123 -32.33 -44.85 -16.82
C ILE A 123 -33.37 -45.98 -16.80
N ARG A 124 -32.95 -47.19 -17.19
CA ARG A 124 -33.72 -48.42 -16.90
C ARG A 124 -33.53 -48.78 -15.43
N GLY A 125 -34.63 -48.80 -14.69
CA GLY A 125 -34.70 -49.43 -13.38
C GLY A 125 -34.56 -50.95 -13.47
#